data_AF-A0A7C5U7R5-F1
#
_entry.id   AF-A0A7C5U7R5-F1
#
_cell.length_a   1.000
_cell.length_b   1.000
_cell.length_c   1.000
_cell.angle_alpha   90.00
_cell.angle_beta   90.00
_cell.angle_gamma   90.00
#
_symmetry.space_group_name_H-M   'P 1'
#
loop_
_entity.id
_entity.type
_entity.pdbx_description
1 polymer ?
#
loop_
_entity_poly.entity_id
_entity_poly.type
_entity_poly.pdbx_seq_one_letter_code
_entity_poly.pdbx_strand_id
1 'polypeptide(L)'
;MTIAAKTAPKARGIDNIVVKVLDRREELELIAKKMEELADDYGDFFRRDAQNVRSSSTVVLIGCKKVSLGLKTPRRWLLDADTVCNLVNLGIALGSAVKVASNMNVDNRIMFSVGVAAQELGLMDCDYVLGIPLSTTAKNPYFDRVWPPKK
;
A
#
# COMPACT_ATOMS: atom_id res chain seq x y z
N MET A 1 -6.02 5.83 10.92
CA MET A 1 -5.50 5.80 9.52
C MET A 1 -6.56 5.30 8.54
N THR A 2 -7.15 4.12 8.78
CA THR A 2 -8.20 3.53 7.92
C THR A 2 -9.42 4.45 7.71
N ILE A 3 -9.88 5.13 8.77
CA ILE A 3 -10.97 6.12 8.70
C ILE A 3 -10.62 7.22 7.69
N ALA A 4 -9.42 7.80 7.78
CA ALA A 4 -8.98 8.86 6.88
C ALA A 4 -8.88 8.39 5.42
N ALA A 5 -8.44 7.15 5.18
CA ALA A 5 -8.48 6.57 3.84
C ALA A 5 -9.92 6.45 3.30
N LYS A 6 -10.83 5.97 4.15
CA LYS A 6 -12.22 5.72 3.76
C LYS A 6 -13.00 7.02 3.51
N THR A 7 -12.75 8.05 4.30
CA THR A 7 -13.42 9.36 4.16
C THR A 7 -12.71 10.31 3.18
N ALA A 8 -11.57 9.91 2.62
CA ALA A 8 -10.84 10.69 1.62
C ALA A 8 -11.74 11.12 0.45
N PRO A 9 -11.60 12.35 -0.07
CA PRO A 9 -12.32 12.80 -1.26
C PRO A 9 -12.16 11.84 -2.44
N LYS A 10 -13.25 11.63 -3.18
CA LYS A 10 -13.33 10.71 -4.33
C LYS A 10 -14.02 11.38 -5.50
N ALA A 11 -13.56 11.09 -6.71
CA ALA A 11 -14.18 11.55 -7.95
C ALA A 11 -15.67 11.19 -7.97
N ARG A 12 -16.52 12.19 -8.22
CA ARG A 12 -17.98 12.08 -8.22
C ARG A 12 -18.62 11.53 -6.94
N GLY A 13 -17.88 11.47 -5.83
CA GLY A 13 -18.36 10.87 -4.58
C GLY A 13 -18.58 9.36 -4.65
N ILE A 14 -18.09 8.68 -5.70
CA ILE A 14 -18.22 7.23 -5.85
C ILE A 14 -17.11 6.55 -5.06
N ASP A 15 -17.50 5.74 -4.08
CA ASP A 15 -16.55 5.01 -3.26
C ASP A 15 -16.16 3.68 -3.88
N ASN A 16 -14.88 3.58 -4.19
CA ASN A 16 -14.24 2.41 -4.76
C ASN A 16 -13.00 1.98 -3.95
N ILE A 17 -12.85 2.49 -2.73
CA ILE A 17 -11.70 2.22 -1.86
C ILE A 17 -12.03 1.11 -0.86
N VAL A 18 -11.18 0.08 -0.82
CA VAL A 18 -11.25 -1.03 0.14
C VAL A 18 -10.03 -0.96 1.05
N VAL A 19 -10.22 -1.22 2.34
CA VAL A 19 -9.14 -1.16 3.33
C VAL A 19 -9.16 -2.45 4.13
N LYS A 20 -7.98 -3.02 4.39
CA LYS A 20 -7.80 -4.18 5.25
C LYS A 20 -6.63 -3.95 6.19
N VAL A 21 -6.78 -4.35 7.45
CA VAL A 21 -5.70 -4.29 8.45
C VAL A 21 -5.23 -5.72 8.68
N LEU A 22 -3.91 -5.89 8.66
CA LEU A 22 -3.24 -7.14 9.01
C LEU A 22 -2.41 -6.86 10.27
N ASP A 23 -2.84 -7.41 11.39
CA ASP A 23 -2.25 -7.20 12.71
C ASP A 23 -1.75 -8.50 13.34
N ARG A 24 -2.03 -9.65 12.73
CA ARG A 24 -1.52 -10.95 13.19
C ARG A 24 -0.15 -11.23 12.60
N ARG A 25 0.77 -11.72 13.43
CA ARG A 25 2.14 -12.04 13.03
C ARG A 25 2.20 -13.02 11.86
N GLU A 26 1.28 -13.98 11.82
CA GLU A 26 1.16 -14.97 10.76
C GLU A 26 0.80 -14.35 9.40
N GLU A 27 -0.05 -13.31 9.39
CA GLU A 27 -0.43 -12.59 8.16
C GLU A 27 0.74 -11.78 7.60
N LEU A 28 1.50 -11.14 8.49
CA LEU A 28 2.71 -10.40 8.13
C LEU A 28 3.79 -11.35 7.57
N GLU A 29 3.97 -12.52 8.20
CA GLU A 29 4.93 -13.52 7.72
C GLU A 29 4.50 -14.12 6.38
N LEU A 30 3.20 -14.37 6.18
CA LEU A 30 2.65 -14.86 4.92
C LEU A 30 2.94 -13.89 3.76
N ILE A 31 2.68 -12.60 3.96
CA ILE A 31 3.00 -11.57 2.97
C ILE A 31 4.52 -11.50 2.73
N ALA A 32 5.33 -11.48 3.80
CA ALA A 32 6.78 -11.36 3.67
C ALA A 32 7.38 -12.52 2.85
N LYS A 33 6.93 -13.76 3.09
CA LYS A 33 7.33 -14.92 2.28
C LYS A 33 6.91 -14.78 0.83
N LYS A 34 5.67 -14.35 0.58
CA LYS A 34 5.22 -14.12 -0.80
C LYS A 34 6.05 -13.03 -1.49
N MET A 35 6.42 -11.97 -0.78
CA MET A 35 7.32 -10.94 -1.34
C MET A 35 8.68 -11.53 -1.70
N GLU A 36 9.26 -12.39 -0.87
CA GLU A 36 10.54 -13.05 -1.17
C GLU A 36 10.46 -13.96 -2.39
N GLU A 37 9.36 -14.69 -2.57
CA GLU A 37 9.08 -15.48 -3.79
C GLU A 37 8.99 -14.58 -5.02
N LEU A 38 8.26 -13.47 -4.93
CA LEU A 38 8.03 -12.53 -6.04
C LEU A 38 9.27 -11.68 -6.39
N ALA A 39 10.32 -11.72 -5.58
CA ALA A 39 11.52 -10.92 -5.82
C ALA A 39 12.29 -11.35 -7.07
N ASP A 40 12.19 -12.61 -7.47
CA ASP A 40 12.82 -13.09 -8.70
C ASP A 40 12.15 -12.50 -9.96
N ASP A 41 10.86 -12.18 -9.89
CA ASP A 41 10.10 -11.61 -11.00
C ASP A 41 10.15 -10.07 -11.02
N TYR A 42 10.03 -9.45 -9.85
CA TYR A 42 9.83 -8.00 -9.73
C TYR A 42 11.03 -7.24 -9.16
N GLY A 43 12.06 -7.96 -8.71
CA GLY A 43 13.35 -7.42 -8.28
C GLY A 43 13.61 -7.48 -6.78
N ASP A 44 14.90 -7.43 -6.42
CA ASP A 44 15.42 -7.64 -5.05
C ASP A 44 14.85 -6.71 -3.98
N PHE A 45 14.29 -5.57 -4.37
CA PHE A 45 13.65 -4.66 -3.42
C PHE A 45 12.47 -5.31 -2.70
N PHE A 46 11.83 -6.32 -3.28
CA PHE A 46 10.81 -7.13 -2.61
C PHE A 46 11.36 -7.88 -1.39
N ARG A 47 12.55 -8.50 -1.49
CA ARG A 47 13.22 -9.16 -0.34
C ARG A 47 13.53 -8.16 0.76
N ARG A 48 14.04 -6.98 0.39
CA ARG A 48 14.31 -5.90 1.35
C ARG A 48 13.02 -5.47 2.05
N ASP A 49 11.96 -5.22 1.30
CA ASP A 49 10.69 -4.77 1.84
C ASP A 49 10.00 -5.86 2.68
N ALA A 50 10.22 -7.14 2.40
CA ALA A 50 9.73 -8.25 3.20
C ALA A 50 10.28 -8.20 4.64
N GLN A 51 11.55 -7.81 4.81
CA GLN A 51 12.14 -7.59 6.13
C GLN A 51 11.47 -6.43 6.86
N ASN A 52 11.17 -5.33 6.15
CA ASN A 52 10.42 -4.21 6.72
C ASN A 52 9.04 -4.64 7.24
N VAL A 53 8.32 -5.48 6.48
CA VAL A 53 7.03 -6.04 6.92
C VAL A 53 7.20 -6.88 8.18
N ARG A 54 8.23 -7.74 8.25
CA ARG A 54 8.53 -8.51 9.48
C ARG A 54 8.93 -7.64 10.66
N SER A 55 9.51 -6.47 10.44
CA SER A 55 9.82 -5.51 11.51
C SER A 55 8.65 -4.62 11.89
N SER A 56 7.55 -4.67 11.14
CA SER A 56 6.36 -3.85 11.38
C SER A 56 5.44 -4.48 12.43
N SER A 57 4.68 -3.64 13.13
CA SER A 57 3.65 -4.10 14.07
C SER A 57 2.34 -4.45 13.35
N THR A 58 2.06 -3.78 12.24
CA THR A 58 0.81 -3.92 11.48
C THR A 58 1.06 -3.51 10.03
N VAL A 59 0.30 -4.08 9.11
CA VAL A 59 0.23 -3.61 7.72
C VAL A 59 -1.19 -3.18 7.42
N VAL A 60 -1.37 -1.96 6.91
CA VAL A 60 -2.64 -1.50 6.36
C VAL A 60 -2.58 -1.64 4.85
N LEU A 61 -3.45 -2.47 4.29
CA LEU A 61 -3.64 -2.57 2.85
C LEU A 61 -4.75 -1.61 2.42
N ILE A 62 -4.51 -0.85 1.36
CA ILE A 62 -5.49 0.03 0.73
C ILE A 62 -5.53 -0.32 -0.75
N GLY A 63 -6.71 -0.71 -1.20
CA GLY A 63 -6.98 -1.09 -2.58
C GLY A 63 -8.08 -0.26 -3.21
N CYS A 64 -8.15 -0.35 -4.53
CA CYS A 64 -9.13 0.33 -5.36
C CYS A 64 -9.73 -0.66 -6.35
N LYS A 65 -11.07 -0.69 -6.43
CA LYS A 65 -11.79 -1.31 -7.53
C LYS A 65 -11.95 -0.32 -8.68
N LYS A 66 -11.69 -0.74 -9.90
CA LYS A 66 -11.95 0.07 -11.09
C LYS A 66 -13.46 0.15 -11.29
N VAL A 67 -14.00 1.35 -11.16
CA VAL A 67 -15.41 1.64 -11.41
C VAL A 67 -15.54 2.63 -12.55
N SER A 68 -16.66 2.54 -13.28
CA SER A 68 -16.98 3.59 -14.24
C SER A 68 -17.44 4.84 -13.50
N LEU A 69 -16.81 5.98 -13.81
CA LEU A 69 -17.17 7.29 -13.31
C LEU A 69 -17.96 8.08 -14.35
N GLY A 70 -18.13 7.55 -15.57
CA GLY A 70 -18.86 8.20 -16.65
C GLY A 70 -18.18 9.47 -17.17
N LEU A 71 -16.84 9.55 -17.04
CA LEU A 71 -16.07 10.69 -17.52
C LEU A 71 -15.76 10.53 -19.01
N LYS A 72 -15.84 11.63 -19.76
CA LYS A 72 -15.36 11.66 -21.14
C LYS A 72 -13.86 11.90 -21.14
N THR A 73 -13.09 10.95 -21.67
CA THR A 73 -11.64 11.07 -21.78
C THR A 73 -11.25 12.24 -22.70
N PRO A 74 -10.45 13.21 -22.22
CA PRO A 74 -9.91 14.26 -23.08
C PRO A 74 -9.01 13.68 -24.17
N ARG A 75 -9.10 14.23 -25.39
CA ARG A 75 -8.40 13.69 -26.59
C ARG A 75 -6.88 13.59 -26.48
N ARG A 76 -6.26 14.36 -25.57
CA ARG A 76 -4.80 14.39 -25.37
C ARG A 76 -4.34 13.44 -24.26
N TRP A 77 -5.24 12.83 -23.52
CA TRP A 77 -4.86 11.93 -22.43
C TRP A 77 -4.45 10.57 -22.98
N LEU A 78 -3.36 10.03 -22.45
CA LEU A 78 -2.87 8.70 -22.79
C LEU A 78 -3.71 7.60 -22.12
N LEU A 79 -4.19 7.87 -20.90
CA LEU A 79 -5.04 6.97 -20.12
C LEU A 79 -6.47 7.48 -20.09
N ASP A 80 -7.44 6.56 -20.00
CA ASP A 80 -8.84 6.94 -19.89
C ASP A 80 -9.13 7.69 -18.58
N ALA A 81 -10.07 8.62 -18.62
CA ALA A 81 -10.34 9.51 -17.50
C ALA A 81 -10.83 8.75 -16.26
N ASP A 82 -11.59 7.68 -16.45
CA ASP A 82 -12.04 6.83 -15.34
C ASP A 82 -10.83 6.19 -14.66
N THR A 83 -9.92 5.52 -15.38
CA THR A 83 -8.69 4.93 -14.80
C THR A 83 -7.87 5.96 -14.05
N VAL A 84 -7.61 7.13 -14.64
CA VAL A 84 -6.87 8.21 -13.98
C VAL A 84 -7.53 8.61 -12.66
N CYS A 85 -8.84 8.88 -12.68
CA CYS A 85 -9.56 9.30 -11.48
C CYS A 85 -9.68 8.19 -10.41
N ASN A 86 -9.81 6.92 -10.81
CA ASN A 86 -9.78 5.78 -9.88
C ASN A 86 -8.42 5.71 -9.15
N LEU A 87 -7.30 5.83 -9.89
CA LEU A 87 -5.96 5.82 -9.30
C LEU A 87 -5.70 7.07 -8.44
N VAL A 88 -6.23 8.24 -8.83
CA VAL A 88 -6.18 9.45 -8.00
C VAL A 88 -6.96 9.24 -6.70
N ASN A 89 -8.15 8.64 -6.72
CA ASN A 89 -8.89 8.30 -5.50
C ASN A 89 -8.03 7.42 -4.57
N LEU A 90 -7.37 6.40 -5.12
CA LEU A 90 -6.46 5.54 -4.35
C LEU A 90 -5.30 6.35 -3.75
N GLY A 91 -4.69 7.24 -4.54
CA GLY A 91 -3.62 8.13 -4.10
C GLY A 91 -4.03 9.07 -2.96
N ILE A 92 -5.22 9.67 -3.04
CA ILE A 92 -5.76 10.54 -1.98
C ILE A 92 -6.03 9.71 -0.71
N ALA A 93 -6.60 8.52 -0.84
CA ALA A 93 -6.85 7.63 0.30
C ALA A 93 -5.55 7.21 1.00
N LEU A 94 -4.54 6.80 0.24
CA LEU A 94 -3.21 6.48 0.75
C LEU A 94 -2.57 7.69 1.44
N GLY A 95 -2.55 8.85 0.77
CA GLY A 95 -2.01 10.11 1.28
C GLY A 95 -2.67 10.53 2.60
N SER A 96 -3.99 10.37 2.70
CA SER A 96 -4.76 10.67 3.90
C SER A 96 -4.40 9.72 5.05
N ALA A 97 -4.23 8.42 4.76
CA ALA A 97 -3.82 7.43 5.75
C ALA A 97 -2.41 7.71 6.30
N VAL A 98 -1.42 7.91 5.42
CA VAL A 98 -0.03 8.15 5.83
C VAL A 98 0.17 9.50 6.50
N LYS A 99 -0.64 10.51 6.15
CA LYS A 99 -0.64 11.79 6.87
C LYS A 99 -1.09 11.61 8.32
N VAL A 100 -2.15 10.83 8.56
CA VAL A 100 -2.58 10.51 9.93
C VAL A 100 -1.52 9.71 10.67
N ALA A 101 -0.89 8.73 10.02
CA ALA A 101 0.22 7.98 10.61
C ALA A 101 1.36 8.90 11.07
N SER A 102 1.77 9.80 10.18
CA SER A 102 2.86 10.76 10.42
C SER A 102 2.52 11.74 11.55
N ASN A 103 1.26 12.23 11.60
CA ASN A 103 0.80 13.10 12.68
C ASN A 103 0.81 12.40 14.06
N MET A 104 0.77 11.06 14.07
CA MET A 104 0.86 10.23 15.29
C MET A 104 2.28 9.69 15.51
N ASN A 105 3.28 10.18 14.76
CA ASN A 105 4.66 9.70 14.81
C ASN A 105 4.81 8.18 14.57
N VAL A 106 3.87 7.57 13.84
CA VAL A 106 3.96 6.18 13.42
C VAL A 106 4.75 6.14 12.12
N ASP A 107 5.90 5.47 12.17
CA ASP A 107 6.73 5.28 10.99
C ASP A 107 5.97 4.46 9.96
N ASN A 108 6.03 4.88 8.69
CA ASN A 108 5.28 4.25 7.62
C ASN A 108 5.93 4.48 6.25
N ARG A 109 5.59 3.63 5.27
CA ARG A 109 5.94 3.80 3.86
C ARG A 109 4.89 3.16 2.98
N ILE A 110 4.47 3.83 1.91
CA ILE A 110 3.62 3.20 0.89
C ILE A 110 4.50 2.25 0.08
N MET A 111 4.15 0.97 0.06
CA MET A 111 4.90 -0.10 -0.60
C MET A 111 4.07 -0.77 -1.68
N PHE A 112 4.59 -0.73 -2.90
CA PHE A 112 4.07 -1.47 -4.05
C PHE A 112 4.21 -2.99 -3.85
N SER A 113 5.38 -3.42 -3.38
CA SER A 113 5.72 -4.83 -3.15
C SER A 113 4.74 -5.55 -2.21
N VAL A 114 4.35 -4.89 -1.11
CA VAL A 114 3.35 -5.41 -0.16
C VAL A 114 1.98 -5.54 -0.82
N GLY A 115 1.58 -4.57 -1.64
CA GLY A 115 0.31 -4.58 -2.34
C GLY A 115 0.20 -5.72 -3.34
N VAL A 116 1.24 -5.90 -4.18
CA VAL A 116 1.31 -7.00 -5.14
C VAL A 116 1.25 -8.36 -4.42
N ALA A 117 2.06 -8.56 -3.38
CA ALA A 117 2.06 -9.80 -2.62
C ALA A 117 0.69 -10.11 -1.99
N ALA A 118 0.02 -9.09 -1.45
CA ALA A 118 -1.32 -9.24 -0.89
C ALA A 118 -2.37 -9.62 -1.96
N GLN A 119 -2.24 -9.07 -3.16
CA GLN A 119 -3.13 -9.37 -4.29
C GLN A 119 -2.92 -10.79 -4.80
N GLU A 120 -1.66 -11.23 -4.96
CA GLU A 120 -1.30 -12.61 -5.34
C GLU A 120 -1.78 -13.66 -4.31
N LEU A 121 -1.83 -13.29 -3.03
CA LEU A 121 -2.37 -14.14 -1.97
C LEU A 121 -3.90 -14.10 -1.86
N GLY A 122 -4.58 -13.30 -2.69
CA GLY A 122 -6.04 -13.13 -2.62
C GLY A 122 -6.52 -12.51 -1.31
N LEU A 123 -5.67 -11.74 -0.61
CA LEU A 123 -6.03 -11.13 0.68
C LEU A 123 -7.03 -9.98 0.53
N MET A 124 -7.14 -9.41 -0.68
CA MET A 124 -8.09 -8.36 -1.03
C MET A 124 -8.67 -8.60 -2.42
N ASP A 125 -9.98 -8.43 -2.54
CA ASP A 125 -10.68 -8.36 -3.83
C ASP A 125 -10.67 -6.91 -4.32
N CYS A 126 -9.62 -6.54 -5.07
CA CYS A 126 -9.39 -5.21 -5.65
C CYS A 126 -8.58 -5.33 -6.94
N ASP A 127 -8.72 -4.37 -7.86
CA ASP A 127 -7.93 -4.32 -9.10
C ASP A 127 -6.51 -3.80 -8.87
N TYR A 128 -6.35 -2.89 -7.91
CA TYR A 128 -5.06 -2.32 -7.51
C TYR A 128 -4.96 -2.30 -5.98
N VAL A 129 -3.84 -2.75 -5.43
CA VAL A 129 -3.57 -2.74 -3.98
C VAL A 129 -2.19 -2.16 -3.70
N LEU A 130 -2.10 -1.35 -2.65
CA LEU A 130 -0.84 -0.88 -2.06
C LEU A 130 -0.85 -1.14 -0.56
N GLY A 131 0.31 -1.44 0.01
CA GLY A 131 0.46 -1.70 1.43
C GLY A 131 1.15 -0.55 2.17
N ILE A 132 0.80 -0.38 3.44
CA ILE A 132 1.42 0.56 4.36
C ILE A 132 1.81 -0.22 5.62
N PRO A 133 3.01 -0.80 5.67
CA PRO A 133 3.58 -1.24 6.93
C PRO A 133 3.71 -0.06 7.91
N LEU A 134 3.39 -0.34 9.18
CA LEU A 134 3.39 0.62 10.28
C LEU A 134 4.31 0.12 11.39
N SER A 135 5.18 0.99 11.86
CA SER A 135 6.05 0.71 13.00
C SER A 135 5.93 1.77 14.09
N THR A 136 5.91 1.31 15.33
CA THR A 136 5.99 2.13 16.56
C THR A 136 7.26 1.82 17.36
N THR A 137 8.24 1.18 16.72
CA THR A 137 9.54 0.88 17.32
C THR A 137 10.35 2.14 17.60
N ALA A 138 11.31 2.07 18.53
CA ALA A 138 12.16 3.20 18.89
C ALA A 138 13.06 3.71 17.74
N LYS A 139 13.31 2.88 16.73
CA LYS A 139 14.01 3.24 15.49
C LYS A 139 13.10 2.98 14.31
N ASN A 140 13.25 3.76 13.26
CA ASN A 140 12.47 3.60 12.04
C ASN A 140 13.07 2.48 11.16
N PRO A 141 12.41 1.32 11.03
CA PRO A 141 12.96 0.18 10.30
C PRO A 141 13.05 0.44 8.79
N TYR A 142 12.28 1.40 8.25
CA TYR A 142 12.23 1.68 6.81
C TYR A 142 13.40 2.53 6.30
N PHE A 143 14.20 3.08 7.22
CA PHE A 143 15.39 3.89 6.92
C PHE A 143 16.66 3.36 7.59
N ASP A 144 16.59 2.24 8.30
CA ASP A 144 17.74 1.62 8.94
C ASP A 144 18.78 1.20 7.88
N ARG A 145 20.03 1.62 8.11
CA ARG A 145 21.19 1.25 7.30
C ARG A 145 22.03 0.28 8.11
N VAL A 146 22.41 -0.85 7.52
CA VAL A 146 23.39 -1.75 8.14
C VAL A 146 24.74 -1.03 8.13
N TRP A 147 25.20 -0.60 9.29
CA TRP A 147 26.50 0.06 9.48
C TRP A 147 27.32 -0.66 10.56
N PRO A 148 28.61 -1.01 10.31
CA PRO A 148 29.31 -0.85 9.04
C PRO A 148 28.69 -1.71 7.92
N PRO A 149 28.90 -1.36 6.63
CA PRO A 149 28.38 -2.14 5.52
C PRO A 149 28.86 -3.59 5.65
N LYS A 150 28.00 -4.58 5.33
CA LYS A 150 28.45 -5.98 5.26
C LYS A 150 29.57 -6.06 4.22
N LYS A 151 30.72 -6.60 4.64
CA LYS A 151 31.88 -6.86 3.78
C LYS A 151 31.53 -7.83 2.66
#